data_AF-A0A948U673-F1
#
_entry.id   AF-A0A948U673-F1
#
_cell.length_a   1.000
_cell.length_b   1.000
_cell.length_c   1.000
_cell.angle_alpha   90.00
_cell.angle_beta   90.00
_cell.angle_gamma   90.00
#
_symmetry.space_group_name_H-M   'P 1'
#
loop_
_entity.id
_entity.type
_entity.pdbx_description
1 polymer ?
#
loop_
_entity_poly.entity_id
_entity_poly.type
_entity_poly.pdbx_seq_one_letter_code
_entity_poly.pdbx_strand_id
1 'polypeptide(L)'
;MAESITLQIDPEAEVRIERVRKHLPSGSDLTLIALKGHLLAEEALDDLIRFYCKNPEHLADVEIRFQVKTRLARALSDHVVWPGLWPLLDALNTVRNDLAHNLDSPKLKDRINRFLVLRKELAPLLNDPKIDPSNWDAIAERFRSDISLLLGQLTGAGMMVRTLESQAQPIIPTDAAQ
;
A
#
# COMPACT_ATOMS: atom_id res chain seq x y z
N MET A 1 -13.58 10.01 -35.66
CA MET A 1 -12.64 10.81 -34.83
C MET A 1 -12.40 9.97 -33.59
N ALA A 2 -11.18 9.48 -33.38
CA ALA A 2 -10.83 8.76 -32.15
C ALA A 2 -10.66 9.82 -31.06
N GLU A 3 -11.53 9.82 -30.05
CA GLU A 3 -11.26 10.58 -28.83
C GLU A 3 -9.94 10.09 -28.26
N SER A 4 -8.96 10.99 -28.17
CA SER A 4 -7.76 10.73 -27.39
C SER A 4 -8.21 10.54 -25.94
N ILE A 5 -8.14 9.31 -25.44
CA ILE A 5 -8.29 9.03 -24.02
C ILE A 5 -7.11 9.73 -23.34
N THR A 6 -7.32 10.96 -22.89
CA THR A 6 -6.41 11.61 -21.96
C THR A 6 -6.57 10.83 -20.67
N LEU A 7 -5.62 9.95 -20.38
CA LEU A 7 -5.48 9.29 -19.08
C LEU A 7 -5.14 10.39 -18.06
N GLN A 8 -6.16 11.13 -17.62
CA GLN A 8 -6.02 12.01 -16.47
C GLN A 8 -5.67 11.10 -15.29
N ILE A 9 -4.49 11.30 -14.72
CA ILE A 9 -4.08 10.59 -13.51
C ILE A 9 -5.06 11.03 -12.43
N ASP A 10 -5.60 10.06 -11.71
CA ASP A 10 -6.50 10.31 -10.60
C ASP A 10 -5.82 11.25 -9.58
N PRO A 11 -6.40 12.43 -9.27
CA PRO A 11 -5.76 13.40 -8.38
C PRO A 11 -5.38 12.82 -7.02
N GLU A 12 -6.17 11.90 -6.48
CA GLU A 12 -5.86 11.25 -5.20
C GLU A 12 -4.65 10.32 -5.30
N ALA A 13 -4.46 9.69 -6.46
CA ALA A 13 -3.27 8.89 -6.73
C ALA A 13 -2.02 9.76 -6.82
N GLU A 14 -2.11 10.95 -7.44
CA GLU A 14 -0.98 11.90 -7.48
C GLU A 14 -0.60 12.37 -6.07
N VAL A 15 -1.59 12.73 -5.25
CA VAL A 15 -1.39 13.12 -3.84
C VAL A 15 -0.69 12.00 -3.08
N ARG A 16 -1.12 10.75 -3.27
CA ARG A 16 -0.52 9.57 -2.63
C ARG A 16 0.91 9.33 -3.09
N ILE A 17 1.19 9.42 -4.39
CA ILE A 17 2.55 9.29 -4.96
C ILE A 17 3.49 10.34 -4.37
N GLU A 18 3.05 11.60 -4.32
CA GLU A 18 3.83 12.69 -3.74
C GLU A 18 4.08 12.47 -2.24
N ARG A 19 3.07 11.96 -1.53
CA ARG A 19 3.20 11.61 -0.10
C ARG A 19 4.25 10.51 0.12
N VAL A 20 4.26 9.47 -0.71
CA VAL A 20 5.29 8.43 -0.68
C VAL A 20 6.67 9.02 -0.98
N ARG A 21 6.79 9.83 -2.05
CA ARG A 21 8.06 10.47 -2.43
C ARG A 21 8.63 11.35 -1.32
N LYS A 22 7.77 12.09 -0.62
CA LYS A 22 8.16 13.00 0.46
C LYS A 22 8.57 12.27 1.72
N HIS A 23 7.88 11.18 2.06
CA HIS A 23 8.02 10.56 3.39
C HIS A 23 8.83 9.27 3.39
N LEU A 24 8.76 8.44 2.35
CA LEU A 24 9.55 7.21 2.30
C LEU A 24 11.03 7.56 2.06
N PRO A 25 11.92 7.36 3.06
CA PRO A 25 13.27 7.89 3.01
C PRO A 25 14.08 7.13 1.96
N SER A 26 14.99 7.85 1.29
CA SER A 26 16.11 7.25 0.57
C SER A 26 17.27 6.98 1.52
N GLY A 27 18.16 6.05 1.16
CA GLY A 27 19.32 5.69 1.98
C GLY A 27 19.15 4.34 2.68
N SER A 28 19.98 4.08 3.70
CA SER A 28 20.14 2.74 4.27
C SER A 28 19.66 2.54 5.71
N ASP A 29 18.97 3.54 6.29
CA ASP A 29 18.33 3.38 7.60
C ASP A 29 17.08 2.48 7.49
N LEU A 30 17.28 1.20 7.74
CA LEU A 30 16.25 0.17 7.70
C LEU A 30 15.11 0.43 8.70
N THR A 31 15.41 1.00 9.86
CA THR A 31 14.41 1.33 10.88
C THR A 31 13.50 2.42 10.35
N LEU A 32 14.06 3.49 9.79
CA LEU A 32 13.27 4.59 9.24
C LEU A 32 12.44 4.17 8.03
N ILE A 33 13.02 3.35 7.14
CA ILE A 33 12.30 2.78 5.99
C ILE A 33 11.11 1.93 6.46
N ALA A 34 11.33 1.02 7.43
CA ALA A 34 10.28 0.14 7.94
C ALA A 34 9.14 0.93 8.62
N LEU A 35 9.49 1.87 9.51
CA LEU A 35 8.51 2.64 10.26
C LEU A 35 7.68 3.55 9.35
N LYS A 36 8.32 4.32 8.46
CA LYS A 36 7.59 5.20 7.54
C LYS A 36 6.85 4.41 6.45
N GLY A 37 7.43 3.33 5.96
CA GLY A 37 6.76 2.42 5.03
C GLY A 37 5.48 1.83 5.61
N HIS A 38 5.52 1.40 6.88
CA HIS A 38 4.34 0.94 7.60
C HIS A 38 3.26 2.02 7.74
N LEU A 39 3.63 3.23 8.16
CA LEU A 39 2.69 4.34 8.31
C LEU A 39 2.02 4.70 6.97
N LEU A 40 2.79 4.76 5.89
CA LEU A 40 2.25 5.02 4.55
C LEU A 40 1.30 3.90 4.09
N ALA A 41 1.62 2.64 4.41
CA ALA A 41 0.75 1.51 4.10
C ALA A 41 -0.55 1.57 4.91
N GLU A 42 -0.46 1.98 6.17
CA GLU A 42 -1.63 2.19 7.04
C GLU A 42 -2.56 3.28 6.49
N GLU A 43 -2.01 4.43 6.10
CA GLU A 43 -2.78 5.49 5.46
C GLU A 43 -3.43 5.03 4.14
N ALA A 44 -2.73 4.22 3.33
CA ALA A 44 -3.27 3.72 2.07
C ALA A 44 -4.37 2.65 2.27
N LEU A 45 -4.25 1.85 3.33
CA LEU A 45 -5.31 0.92 3.73
C LEU A 45 -6.55 1.68 4.23
N ASP A 46 -6.38 2.76 4.99
CA ASP A 46 -7.50 3.61 5.43
C ASP A 46 -8.26 4.19 4.26
N ASP A 47 -7.55 4.76 3.29
CA ASP A 47 -8.15 5.27 2.05
C ASP A 47 -8.95 4.19 1.33
N LEU A 48 -8.34 3.02 1.11
CA LEU A 48 -8.99 1.91 0.42
C LEU A 48 -10.27 1.48 1.12
N ILE A 49 -10.26 1.37 2.45
CA ILE A 49 -11.47 1.05 3.22
C ILE A 49 -12.52 2.15 3.05
N ARG A 50 -12.11 3.43 3.15
CA ARG A 50 -13.02 4.58 3.02
C ARG A 50 -13.70 4.63 1.65
N PHE A 51 -13.01 4.26 0.56
CA PHE A 51 -13.62 4.24 -0.78
C PHE A 51 -14.75 3.23 -0.95
N TYR A 52 -14.78 2.17 -0.15
CA TYR A 52 -15.89 1.20 -0.14
C TYR A 52 -17.01 1.57 0.85
N CYS A 53 -16.80 2.54 1.74
CA CYS A 53 -17.81 2.97 2.69
C CYS A 53 -18.70 4.03 2.06
N LYS A 54 -20.03 3.83 2.12
CA LYS A 54 -21.00 4.86 1.71
C LYS A 54 -20.92 6.12 2.57
N ASN A 55 -20.69 5.94 3.87
CA ASN A 55 -20.62 6.99 4.88
C ASN A 55 -19.27 6.87 5.65
N PRO A 56 -18.13 7.18 5.01
CA PRO A 56 -16.79 6.98 5.58
C PRO A 56 -16.51 7.89 6.79
N GLU A 57 -17.31 8.94 7.01
CA GLU A 57 -17.22 9.83 8.16
C GLU A 57 -17.46 9.11 9.50
N HIS A 58 -18.20 8.00 9.51
CA HIS A 58 -18.38 7.19 10.72
C HIS A 58 -17.12 6.40 11.12
N LEU A 59 -16.11 6.38 10.26
CA LEU A 59 -14.78 5.86 10.57
C LEU A 59 -13.81 6.97 11.00
N ALA A 60 -14.24 8.23 11.02
CA ALA A 60 -13.44 9.31 11.59
C ALA A 60 -13.18 9.05 13.08
N ASP A 61 -11.95 9.32 13.53
CA ASP A 61 -11.50 9.18 14.91
C ASP A 61 -11.61 7.77 15.53
N VAL A 62 -11.91 6.74 14.72
CA VAL A 62 -11.89 5.35 15.15
C VAL A 62 -10.46 4.80 15.02
N GLU A 63 -9.85 4.43 16.14
CA GLU A 63 -8.55 3.75 16.13
C GLU A 63 -8.71 2.29 15.69
N ILE A 64 -8.49 2.04 14.40
CA ILE A 64 -8.44 0.69 13.85
C ILE A 64 -6.97 0.26 13.78
N ARG A 65 -6.65 -0.93 14.31
CA ARG A 65 -5.27 -1.43 14.25
C ARG A 65 -4.92 -1.88 12.84
N PHE A 66 -3.66 -1.70 12.42
CA PHE A 66 -3.14 -2.14 11.12
C PHE A 66 -3.60 -3.54 10.66
N GLN A 67 -3.56 -4.54 11.55
CA GLN A 67 -3.98 -5.90 11.21
C GLN A 67 -5.48 -5.99 10.86
N VAL A 68 -6.32 -5.21 11.56
CA VAL A 68 -7.76 -5.13 11.27
C VAL A 68 -7.98 -4.39 9.96
N LYS A 69 -7.27 -3.28 9.73
CA LYS A 69 -7.29 -2.56 8.45
C LYS A 69 -6.93 -3.46 7.28
N THR A 70 -5.84 -4.21 7.40
CA THR A 70 -5.38 -5.16 6.36
C THR A 70 -6.44 -6.21 6.04
N ARG A 71 -7.06 -6.82 7.07
CA ARG A 71 -8.11 -7.81 6.88
C ARG A 71 -9.38 -7.23 6.27
N LEU A 72 -9.78 -6.04 6.72
CA LEU A 72 -10.97 -5.36 6.23
C LEU A 72 -10.78 -4.91 4.77
N ALA A 73 -9.67 -4.24 4.47
CA ALA A 73 -9.31 -3.85 3.11
C ALA A 73 -9.28 -5.07 2.18
N ARG A 74 -8.68 -6.18 2.62
CA ARG A 74 -8.68 -7.44 1.86
C ARG A 74 -10.09 -7.95 1.60
N ALA A 75 -10.93 -8.04 2.62
CA ALA A 75 -12.31 -8.51 2.47
C ALA A 75 -13.11 -7.67 1.45
N LEU A 76 -12.80 -6.37 1.34
CA LEU A 76 -13.45 -5.46 0.40
C LEU A 76 -12.85 -5.51 -1.01
N SER A 77 -11.54 -5.73 -1.14
CA SER A 77 -10.77 -5.45 -2.36
C SER A 77 -9.97 -6.61 -2.95
N ASP A 78 -10.12 -7.84 -2.44
CA ASP A 78 -9.35 -9.01 -2.91
C ASP A 78 -9.45 -9.25 -4.42
N HIS A 79 -10.53 -8.76 -5.06
CA HIS A 79 -10.79 -8.89 -6.50
C HIS A 79 -10.05 -7.85 -7.38
N VAL A 80 -9.55 -6.75 -6.82
CA VAL A 80 -8.80 -5.70 -7.56
C VAL A 80 -7.33 -5.60 -7.15
N VAL A 81 -6.90 -6.44 -6.21
CA VAL A 81 -5.54 -6.43 -5.65
C VAL A 81 -4.83 -7.73 -6.00
N TRP A 82 -3.54 -7.66 -6.30
CA TRP A 82 -2.72 -8.85 -6.46
C TRP A 82 -2.64 -9.65 -5.13
N PRO A 83 -2.94 -10.97 -5.13
CA PRO A 83 -3.04 -11.75 -3.89
C PRO A 83 -1.80 -11.75 -3.00
N GLY A 84 -0.60 -11.57 -3.58
CA GLY A 84 0.66 -11.50 -2.83
C GLY A 84 0.84 -10.22 -2.02
N LEU A 85 0.00 -9.19 -2.21
CA LEU A 85 0.05 -7.97 -1.42
C LEU A 85 -0.17 -8.25 0.06
N TRP A 86 -1.17 -9.06 0.40
CA TRP A 86 -1.61 -9.24 1.79
C TRP A 86 -0.56 -9.93 2.67
N PRO A 87 0.07 -11.04 2.25
CA PRO A 87 1.17 -11.63 3.00
C PRO A 87 2.36 -10.67 3.18
N LEU A 88 2.61 -9.77 2.22
CA LEU A 88 3.66 -8.77 2.33
C LEU A 88 3.33 -7.67 3.33
N LEU A 89 2.08 -7.21 3.39
CA LEU A 89 1.62 -6.29 4.44
C LEU A 89 1.73 -6.92 5.84
N ASP A 90 1.42 -8.21 5.98
CA ASP A 90 1.61 -8.95 7.23
C ASP A 90 3.10 -9.06 7.62
N ALA A 91 3.98 -9.29 6.64
CA ALA A 91 5.43 -9.31 6.86
C ALA A 91 5.97 -7.92 7.25
N LEU A 92 5.48 -6.84 6.62
CA LEU A 92 5.82 -5.46 7.00
C LEU A 92 5.35 -5.13 8.42
N ASN A 93 4.13 -5.52 8.79
CA ASN A 93 3.61 -5.38 10.14
C ASN A 93 4.48 -6.14 11.16
N THR A 94 5.00 -7.31 10.78
CA THR A 94 5.92 -8.09 11.62
C THR A 94 7.25 -7.36 11.84
N VAL A 95 7.79 -6.70 10.82
CA VAL A 95 8.98 -5.84 10.96
C VAL A 95 8.68 -4.68 11.90
N ARG A 96 7.55 -3.97 11.72
CA ARG A 96 7.18 -2.85 12.57
C ARG A 96 6.98 -3.26 14.03
N ASN A 97 6.28 -4.36 14.30
CA ASN A 97 5.99 -4.80 15.66
C ASN A 97 7.26 -5.16 16.43
N ASP A 98 8.27 -5.67 15.73
CA ASP A 98 9.57 -5.93 16.31
C ASP A 98 10.26 -4.64 16.75
N LEU A 99 10.24 -3.61 15.89
CA LEU A 99 10.79 -2.27 16.18
C LEU A 99 10.02 -1.55 17.29
N ALA A 100 8.69 -1.73 17.36
CA ALA A 100 7.85 -1.12 18.40
C ALA A 100 8.15 -1.68 19.79
N HIS A 101 8.58 -2.95 19.89
CA HIS A 101 8.99 -3.55 21.16
C HIS A 101 10.49 -3.40 21.44
N ASN A 102 11.32 -3.30 20.40
CA ASN A 102 12.78 -3.18 20.51
C ASN A 102 13.32 -2.27 19.40
N LEU A 103 13.61 -1.00 19.73
CA LEU A 103 14.11 -0.03 18.75
C LEU A 103 15.41 -0.51 18.07
N ASP A 104 16.32 -1.09 18.85
CA ASP A 104 17.56 -1.71 18.38
C ASP A 104 17.41 -3.24 18.25
N SER A 105 16.38 -3.69 17.53
CA SER A 105 16.12 -5.12 17.43
C SER A 105 17.25 -5.86 16.70
N PRO A 106 17.86 -6.89 17.33
CA PRO A 106 18.84 -7.74 16.65
C PRO A 106 18.22 -8.58 15.52
N LYS A 107 16.88 -8.68 15.46
CA LYS A 107 16.14 -9.48 14.47
C LYS A 107 15.69 -8.66 13.26
N LEU A 108 15.89 -7.33 13.25
CA LEU A 108 15.41 -6.45 12.19
C LEU A 108 15.87 -6.94 10.80
N LYS A 109 17.17 -7.18 10.68
CA LYS A 109 17.84 -7.65 9.45
C LYS A 109 17.25 -8.97 8.95
N ASP A 110 17.04 -9.93 9.84
CA ASP A 110 16.45 -11.23 9.50
C ASP A 110 15.00 -11.09 9.04
N ARG A 111 14.21 -10.21 9.67
CA ARG A 111 12.81 -9.98 9.28
C ARG A 111 12.70 -9.29 7.93
N ILE A 112 13.58 -8.33 7.65
CA ILE A 112 13.65 -7.69 6.33
C ILE A 112 14.06 -8.70 5.27
N ASN A 113 15.07 -9.54 5.53
CA ASN A 113 15.44 -10.61 4.60
C ASN A 113 14.27 -11.58 4.34
N ARG A 114 13.51 -11.97 5.37
CA ARG A 114 12.30 -12.79 5.20
C ARG A 114 11.24 -12.10 4.36
N PHE A 115 11.02 -10.80 4.56
CA PHE A 115 10.12 -10.01 3.72
C PHE A 115 10.56 -10.04 2.26
N LEU A 116 11.86 -9.83 1.99
CA LEU A 116 12.40 -9.83 0.63
C LEU A 116 12.31 -11.22 -0.05
N VAL A 117 12.59 -12.29 0.70
CA VAL A 117 12.43 -13.66 0.23
C VAL A 117 10.95 -13.99 -0.03
N LEU A 118 10.04 -13.54 0.83
CA LEU A 118 8.61 -13.72 0.62
C LEU A 118 8.14 -12.99 -0.65
N ARG A 119 8.58 -11.73 -0.85
CA ARG A 119 8.30 -11.00 -2.10
C ARG A 119 8.80 -11.80 -3.28
N LYS A 120 10.06 -12.27 -3.15
CA LYS A 120 10.72 -13.33 -3.89
C LYS A 120 9.79 -14.28 -4.65
N GLU A 121 9.19 -15.08 -3.78
CA GLU A 121 8.37 -16.24 -4.04
C GLU A 121 6.99 -15.86 -4.58
N LEU A 122 6.43 -14.76 -4.09
CA LEU A 122 5.09 -14.32 -4.48
C LEU A 122 5.06 -13.72 -5.89
N ALA A 123 6.10 -12.98 -6.30
CA ALA A 123 6.17 -12.36 -7.61
C ALA A 123 7.47 -12.73 -8.35
N PRO A 124 7.63 -14.00 -8.77
CA PRO A 124 8.87 -14.51 -9.37
C PRO A 124 9.19 -13.87 -10.73
N LEU A 125 8.21 -13.23 -11.37
CA LEU A 125 8.37 -12.55 -12.66
C LEU A 125 9.04 -11.17 -12.55
N LEU A 126 9.16 -10.61 -11.33
CA LEU A 126 9.95 -9.40 -11.13
C LEU A 126 11.44 -9.76 -11.23
N ASN A 127 12.14 -9.10 -12.15
CA ASN A 127 13.57 -9.33 -12.34
C ASN A 127 14.36 -8.71 -11.19
N ASP A 128 14.65 -9.54 -10.19
CA ASP A 128 15.37 -9.12 -9.00
C ASP A 128 16.88 -9.09 -9.28
N PRO A 129 17.56 -7.93 -9.16
CA PRO A 129 19.00 -7.90 -9.25
C PRO A 129 19.59 -8.84 -8.18
N LYS A 130 20.67 -9.53 -8.53
CA LYS A 130 21.44 -10.27 -7.53
C LYS A 130 22.08 -9.27 -6.58
N ILE A 131 21.68 -9.31 -5.32
CA ILE A 131 22.22 -8.46 -4.26
C ILE A 131 23.15 -9.33 -3.40
N ASP A 132 24.34 -8.81 -3.09
CA ASP A 132 25.22 -9.40 -2.10
C ASP A 132 24.52 -9.37 -0.72
N PRO A 133 24.34 -10.51 -0.03
CA PRO A 133 23.70 -10.57 1.29
C PRO A 133 24.37 -9.72 2.37
N SER A 134 25.63 -9.33 2.18
CA SER A 134 26.37 -8.44 3.08
C SER A 134 26.21 -6.94 2.75
N ASN A 135 25.71 -6.60 1.56
CA ASN A 135 25.50 -5.22 1.11
C ASN A 135 24.17 -4.67 1.63
N TRP A 136 24.19 -4.12 2.84
CA TRP A 136 23.01 -3.58 3.51
C TRP A 136 22.41 -2.34 2.86
N ASP A 137 23.20 -1.55 2.13
CA ASP A 137 22.68 -0.40 1.38
C ASP A 137 21.80 -0.87 0.21
N ALA A 138 22.27 -1.86 -0.55
CA ALA A 138 21.48 -2.46 -1.63
C ALA A 138 20.23 -3.18 -1.11
N ILE A 139 20.32 -3.84 0.05
CA ILE A 139 19.16 -4.46 0.72
C ILE A 139 18.14 -3.39 1.16
N ALA A 140 18.60 -2.27 1.69
CA ALA A 140 17.73 -1.17 2.12
C ALA A 140 16.97 -0.54 0.94
N GLU A 141 17.69 -0.23 -0.16
CA GLU A 141 17.06 0.29 -1.37
C GLU A 141 16.08 -0.72 -1.98
N ARG A 142 16.42 -2.01 -1.91
CA ARG A 142 15.50 -3.07 -2.34
C ARG A 142 14.24 -3.13 -1.49
N PHE A 143 14.39 -3.13 -0.17
CA PHE A 143 13.27 -3.15 0.77
C PHE A 143 12.35 -1.93 0.58
N ARG A 144 12.95 -0.74 0.42
CA ARG A 144 12.24 0.50 0.07
C ARG A 144 11.49 0.37 -1.26
N SER A 145 12.13 -0.18 -2.29
CA SER A 145 11.51 -0.37 -3.61
C SER A 145 10.31 -1.33 -3.54
N ASP A 146 10.42 -2.43 -2.80
CA ASP A 146 9.32 -3.37 -2.61
C ASP A 146 8.19 -2.75 -1.78
N ILE A 147 8.48 -1.92 -0.77
CA ILE A 147 7.45 -1.12 -0.07
C ILE A 147 6.74 -0.16 -1.04
N SER A 148 7.47 0.56 -1.88
CA SER A 148 6.89 1.44 -2.89
C SER A 148 5.97 0.68 -3.85
N LEU A 149 6.31 -0.56 -4.22
CA LEU A 149 5.46 -1.42 -5.02
C LEU A 149 4.15 -1.75 -4.30
N LEU A 150 4.19 -2.10 -3.01
CA LEU A 150 2.98 -2.36 -2.21
C LEU A 150 2.07 -1.11 -2.17
N LEU A 151 2.68 0.05 -1.93
CA LEU A 151 1.96 1.33 -1.87
C LEU A 151 1.33 1.68 -3.22
N GLY A 152 2.05 1.43 -4.32
CA GLY A 152 1.53 1.60 -5.67
C GLY A 152 0.32 0.70 -5.94
N GLN A 153 0.36 -0.56 -5.51
CA GLN A 153 -0.76 -1.50 -5.66
C GLN A 153 -1.99 -1.09 -4.84
N LEU A 154 -1.82 -0.65 -3.59
CA LEU A 154 -2.92 -0.12 -2.78
C LEU A 154 -3.53 1.14 -3.41
N THR A 155 -2.69 2.03 -3.93
CA THR A 155 -3.13 3.25 -4.61
C THR A 155 -3.93 2.93 -5.86
N GLY A 156 -3.41 2.04 -6.71
CA GLY A 156 -4.08 1.59 -7.93
C GLY A 156 -5.41 0.87 -7.65
N ALA A 157 -5.48 0.06 -6.59
CA ALA A 157 -6.73 -0.54 -6.16
C ALA A 157 -7.76 0.54 -5.77
N GLY A 158 -7.35 1.56 -5.01
CA GLY A 158 -8.23 2.69 -4.68
C GLY A 158 -8.78 3.41 -5.92
N MET A 159 -7.94 3.63 -6.94
CA MET A 159 -8.38 4.21 -8.22
C MET A 159 -9.41 3.33 -8.93
N MET A 160 -9.16 2.01 -9.00
CA MET A 160 -10.08 1.06 -9.63
C MET A 160 -11.45 1.08 -8.92
N VAL A 161 -11.47 1.08 -7.59
CA VAL A 161 -12.71 1.12 -6.81
C VAL A 161 -13.52 2.37 -7.09
N ARG A 162 -12.89 3.55 -7.04
CA ARG A 162 -13.57 4.81 -7.37
C ARG A 162 -14.11 4.85 -8.80
N THR A 163 -13.37 4.25 -9.73
CA THR A 163 -13.78 4.16 -11.14
C THR A 163 -15.01 3.25 -11.29
N LEU A 164 -15.05 2.12 -10.58
CA LEU A 164 -16.19 1.22 -10.59
C LEU A 164 -17.43 1.84 -9.92
N GLU A 165 -17.25 2.51 -8.78
CA GLU A 165 -18.34 3.20 -8.07
C GLU A 165 -18.93 4.36 -8.89
N SER A 166 -18.10 5.16 -9.58
CA SER A 166 -18.60 6.25 -10.43
C SER A 166 -19.41 5.75 -11.63
N GLN A 167 -19.06 4.58 -12.16
CA GLN A 167 -19.82 3.92 -13.24
C GLN A 167 -21.10 3.24 -12.74
N ALA A 168 -21.17 2.88 -11.45
CA ALA A 168 -22.30 2.20 -10.83
C ALA A 168 -23.41 3.15 -10.31
N GLN A 169 -23.15 4.46 -10.22
CA GLN A 169 -24.19 5.42 -9.82
C GLN A 169 -25.27 5.54 -10.91
N PRO A 170 -26.56 5.30 -10.59
CA PRO A 170 -27.63 5.46 -11.57
C PRO A 170 -27.75 6.94 -11.97
N ILE A 171 -27.94 7.20 -13.26
CA ILE A 171 -28.43 8.48 -13.77
C ILE A 171 -29.78 8.71 -13.08
N ILE A 172 -29.83 9.52 -12.04
CA ILE A 172 -31.09 9.99 -11.46
C ILE A 172 -31.69 10.91 -12.55
N PRO A 173 -32.83 10.58 -13.16
CA PRO A 173 -33.46 11.49 -14.11
C PRO A 173 -33.84 12.75 -13.35
N THR A 174 -33.37 13.90 -13.82
CA THR A 174 -33.62 15.22 -13.23
C THR A 174 -35.11 15.65 -13.29
N ASP A 175 -36.00 14.82 -13.84
CA ASP A 175 -37.44 15.10 -14.00
C ASP A 175 -38.30 14.49 -12.87
N ALA A 176 -38.02 14.85 -11.62
CA ALA A 176 -38.95 14.61 -10.50
C ALA A 176 -39.21 15.88 -9.68
N ALA A 177 -39.12 17.05 -10.32
CA ALA A 177 -39.66 18.30 -9.81
C ALA A 177 -40.65 18.86 -10.85
N GLN A 178 -41.87 18.31 -10.84
CA GLN A 178 -43.07 18.98 -11.33
C GLN A 178 -43.95 19.31 -10.13
#